data_AF-A0A9Q7FDK5-F1
#
_entry.id   AF-A0A9Q7FDK5-F1
#
_cell.length_a   1.000
_cell.length_b   1.000
_cell.length_c   1.000
_cell.angle_alpha   90.00
_cell.angle_beta   90.00
_cell.angle_gamma   90.00
#
_symmetry.space_group_name_H-M   'P 1'
#
loop_
_entity.id
_entity.type
_entity.pdbx_description
1 polymer ?
#
loop_
_entity_poly.entity_id
_entity_poly.type
_entity_poly.pdbx_seq_one_letter_code
_entity_poly.pdbx_strand_id
1 'polypeptide(L)'
;MCEIAERNGYEKAVQEIDQKTGGDGEYRYCLGMEDSDRHTPDAPAMIQRIVDRFEILNLLDEATKTGSDQPDDSPLSNLSGWQDIATAPQNIKVLAAYQNDHGNWRIVTACYHTRLDWSDEYGDHEEEFAPEAWYEENDSSEVIYPTSRTPTHWMPLPTAPGASKDSPVSSSGGEPDYCYDPSEWEFTCNWDDRDQVHGWGDALEPGEPMRVATLFAGPDKWVADVPITWDTDGNPDDRETKWFDSEAEARAALSATATEAKP
;
A
#
# COMPACT_ATOMS: atom_id res chain seq x y z
N MET A 1 10.69 9.16 28.05
CA MET A 1 11.73 9.26 26.99
C MET A 1 11.86 7.84 26.47
N CYS A 2 11.03 7.48 25.49
CA CYS A 2 11.03 6.14 24.91
C CYS A 2 11.95 6.17 23.69
N GLU A 3 13.04 5.42 23.75
CA GLU A 3 13.86 5.13 22.58
C GLU A 3 13.10 4.13 21.72
N ILE A 4 12.62 4.56 20.56
CA ILE A 4 12.09 3.68 19.51
C ILE A 4 13.27 2.81 19.07
N ALA A 5 13.15 1.49 19.25
CA ALA A 5 14.20 0.55 18.88
C ALA A 5 14.49 0.63 17.37
N GLU A 6 15.71 1.02 17.01
CA GLU A 6 16.22 0.96 15.62
C GLU A 6 16.10 -0.49 15.10
N ARG A 7 15.12 -0.73 14.22
CA ARG A 7 14.97 -2.03 13.53
C ARG A 7 15.90 -2.06 12.31
N ASN A 8 17.08 -2.65 12.51
CA ASN A 8 18.04 -2.94 11.44
C ASN A 8 17.36 -3.70 10.28
N GLY A 9 17.33 -3.10 9.08
CA GLY A 9 16.87 -3.73 7.84
C GLY A 9 15.59 -3.17 7.23
N TYR A 10 14.75 -2.47 8.01
CA TYR A 10 13.54 -1.82 7.49
C TYR A 10 13.87 -0.73 6.46
N GLU A 11 14.90 0.07 6.75
CA GLU A 11 15.42 1.08 5.82
C GLU A 11 15.87 0.49 4.48
N LYS A 12 16.45 -0.72 4.51
CA LYS A 12 16.93 -1.39 3.30
C LYS A 12 15.78 -1.92 2.45
N ALA A 13 14.75 -2.48 3.08
CA ALA A 13 13.56 -2.95 2.37
C ALA A 13 12.81 -1.78 1.70
N VAL A 14 12.65 -0.66 2.41
CA VAL A 14 12.02 0.55 1.87
C VAL A 14 12.86 1.14 0.72
N GLN A 15 14.18 1.23 0.87
CA GLN A 15 15.08 1.70 -0.20
C GLN A 15 15.11 0.75 -1.40
N GLU A 16 15.00 -0.57 -1.20
CA GLU A 16 14.97 -1.54 -2.28
C GLU A 16 13.65 -1.49 -3.06
N ILE A 17 12.52 -1.28 -2.37
CA ILE A 17 11.22 -1.00 -3.01
C ILE A 17 11.31 0.32 -3.78
N ASP A 18 11.92 1.35 -3.20
CA ASP A 18 12.08 2.66 -3.84
C ASP A 18 12.92 2.61 -5.12
N GLN A 19 14.05 1.90 -5.08
CA GLN A 19 14.89 1.67 -6.26
C GLN A 19 14.18 0.84 -7.33
N LYS A 20 13.42 -0.19 -6.95
CA LYS A 20 12.73 -1.08 -7.91
C LYS A 20 11.54 -0.41 -8.59
N THR A 21 10.85 0.51 -7.92
CA THR A 21 9.74 1.26 -8.53
C THR A 21 10.16 2.57 -9.20
N GLY A 22 11.47 2.91 -9.15
CA GLY A 22 11.97 4.18 -9.66
C GLY A 22 11.44 5.39 -8.88
N GLY A 23 11.31 5.25 -7.55
CA GLY A 23 11.13 6.38 -6.65
C GLY A 23 12.40 7.25 -6.59
N ASP A 24 12.23 8.51 -6.22
CA ASP A 24 13.28 9.53 -6.20
C ASP A 24 14.12 9.55 -4.90
N GLY A 25 13.83 8.66 -3.95
CA GLY A 25 14.49 8.61 -2.65
C GLY A 25 13.80 9.41 -1.54
N GLU A 26 12.56 9.89 -1.71
CA GLU A 26 11.87 10.71 -0.70
C GLU A 26 11.50 9.97 0.61
N TYR A 27 11.60 8.64 0.69
CA TYR A 27 11.47 7.90 1.96
C TYR A 27 12.65 8.11 2.92
N ARG A 28 13.33 9.26 2.86
CA ARG A 28 14.28 9.69 3.88
C ARG A 28 13.52 10.24 5.09
N TYR A 29 13.45 9.41 6.12
CA TYR A 29 13.41 9.82 7.54
C TYR A 29 12.24 10.76 7.93
N CYS A 30 11.16 10.19 8.48
CA CYS A 30 10.23 10.88 9.38
C CYS A 30 10.71 10.86 10.85
N LEU A 31 12.01 10.66 11.09
CA LEU A 31 12.57 10.58 12.44
C LEU A 31 13.48 11.79 12.67
N GLY A 32 12.84 12.95 12.87
CA GLY A 32 13.47 14.14 13.41
C GLY A 32 13.87 15.18 12.36
N MET A 33 12.99 16.15 12.14
CA MET A 33 13.26 17.58 12.29
C MET A 33 11.93 18.33 12.12
N GLU A 34 11.82 19.45 12.83
CA GLU A 34 10.67 20.36 12.88
C GLU A 34 10.40 21.00 11.51
N ASP A 35 9.85 20.23 10.55
CA ASP A 35 9.42 20.75 9.26
C ASP A 35 7.89 20.80 9.25
N SER A 36 7.34 21.90 9.78
CA SER A 36 5.88 22.11 9.94
C SER A 36 5.12 22.18 8.62
N ASP A 37 5.84 22.28 7.51
CA ASP A 37 5.28 22.54 6.18
C ASP A 37 5.29 21.28 5.28
N ARG A 38 5.84 20.15 5.76
CA ARG A 38 5.68 18.86 5.06
C ARG A 38 4.27 18.33 5.29
N HIS A 39 3.44 18.45 4.25
CA HIS A 39 2.14 17.80 4.18
C HIS A 39 2.31 16.28 4.13
N THR A 40 2.39 15.63 5.30
CA THR A 40 2.07 14.21 5.41
C THR A 40 0.63 14.03 4.93
N PRO A 41 0.37 13.25 3.87
CA PRO A 41 -0.99 12.99 3.42
C PRO A 41 -1.80 12.38 4.56
N ASP A 42 -3.11 12.63 4.56
CA ASP A 42 -3.97 11.94 5.53
C ASP A 42 -3.90 10.42 5.36
N ALA A 43 -4.27 9.68 6.41
CA ALA A 43 -4.16 8.23 6.42
C ALA A 43 -4.88 7.56 5.22
N PRO A 44 -6.09 8.00 4.80
CA PRO A 44 -6.70 7.51 3.57
C PRO A 44 -5.85 7.72 2.30
N ALA A 45 -5.25 8.89 2.13
CA ALA A 45 -4.39 9.19 0.98
C ALA A 45 -3.10 8.35 1.01
N MET A 46 -2.50 8.11 2.19
CA MET A 46 -1.35 7.23 2.33
C MET A 46 -1.68 5.77 2.02
N ILE A 47 -2.82 5.27 2.51
CA ILE A 47 -3.29 3.91 2.22
C ILE A 47 -3.52 3.73 0.71
N GLN A 48 -4.16 4.71 0.06
CA GLN A 48 -4.40 4.65 -1.39
C GLN A 48 -3.08 4.64 -2.17
N ARG A 49 -2.10 5.46 -1.80
CA ARG A 49 -0.76 5.47 -2.44
C ARG A 49 -0.03 4.15 -2.29
N ILE A 50 -0.15 3.48 -1.15
CA ILE A 50 0.42 2.16 -0.91
C ILE A 50 -0.26 1.13 -1.82
N VAL A 51 -1.59 1.11 -1.86
CA VAL A 51 -2.37 0.20 -2.72
C VAL A 51 -2.01 0.40 -4.20
N ASP A 52 -2.03 1.63 -4.69
CA ASP A 52 -1.71 1.96 -6.09
C ASP A 52 -0.28 1.50 -6.47
N ARG A 53 0.68 1.70 -5.56
CA ARG A 53 2.08 1.28 -5.78
C ARG A 53 2.23 -0.24 -5.81
N PHE A 54 1.49 -0.96 -4.97
CA PHE A 54 1.49 -2.42 -4.96
C PHE A 54 0.76 -3.03 -6.17
N GLU A 55 -0.31 -2.41 -6.66
CA GLU A 55 -0.96 -2.83 -7.91
C GLU A 55 -0.02 -2.66 -9.10
N ILE A 56 0.72 -1.54 -9.18
CA ILE A 56 1.76 -1.34 -10.19
C ILE A 56 2.86 -2.40 -10.07
N LEU A 57 3.32 -2.71 -8.86
CA LEU A 57 4.32 -3.76 -8.63
C LEU A 57 3.83 -5.15 -9.06
N ASN A 58 2.58 -5.50 -8.76
CA ASN A 58 1.99 -6.76 -9.21
C ASN A 58 1.89 -6.82 -10.74
N LEU A 59 1.52 -5.71 -11.39
CA LEU A 59 1.52 -5.62 -12.85
C LEU A 59 2.94 -5.77 -13.45
N LEU A 60 3.97 -5.23 -12.80
CA LEU A 60 5.37 -5.36 -13.21
C LEU A 60 5.93 -6.78 -12.95
N ASP A 61 5.54 -7.42 -11.84
CA ASP A 61 5.95 -8.77 -11.47
C ASP A 61 5.33 -9.81 -12.42
N GLU A 62 4.05 -9.64 -12.78
CA GLU A 62 3.41 -10.47 -13.82
C GLU A 62 4.05 -10.23 -15.20
N ALA A 63 4.45 -8.99 -15.51
CA ALA A 63 5.20 -8.69 -16.74
C ALA A 63 6.60 -9.32 -16.76
N THR A 64 7.26 -9.50 -15.62
CA THR A 64 8.60 -10.11 -15.52
C THR A 64 8.56 -11.64 -15.42
N LYS A 65 7.59 -12.21 -14.69
CA LYS A 65 7.36 -13.67 -14.60
C LYS A 65 7.04 -14.32 -15.94
N THR A 66 6.54 -13.55 -16.90
CA THR A 66 6.17 -14.05 -18.23
C THR A 66 7.29 -13.98 -19.28
N GLY A 67 8.50 -13.49 -18.93
CA GLY A 67 9.65 -13.35 -19.83
C GLY A 67 10.75 -14.39 -19.62
N SER A 68 10.81 -15.39 -20.51
CA SER A 68 11.90 -16.37 -20.60
C SER A 68 13.22 -15.75 -21.10
N ASP A 69 14.35 -16.27 -20.62
CA ASP A 69 15.74 -15.94 -21.04
C ASP A 69 16.09 -16.28 -22.51
N GLN A 70 15.43 -15.64 -23.48
CA GLN A 70 15.88 -15.59 -24.88
C GLN A 70 15.63 -14.19 -25.47
N PRO A 71 16.58 -13.65 -26.26
CA PRO A 71 16.38 -12.38 -26.95
C PRO A 71 15.50 -12.61 -28.16
N ASP A 72 14.18 -12.51 -27.97
CA ASP A 72 13.22 -12.36 -29.07
C ASP A 72 12.77 -10.89 -29.12
N ASP A 73 12.94 -10.28 -30.28
CA ASP A 73 12.86 -8.84 -30.55
C ASP A 73 11.39 -8.34 -30.61
N SER A 74 10.50 -8.92 -29.81
CA SER A 74 9.06 -8.60 -29.79
C SER A 74 8.39 -8.93 -28.45
N PRO A 75 8.53 -8.09 -27.41
CA PRO A 75 7.96 -8.32 -26.09
C PRO A 75 6.45 -8.00 -25.98
N LEU A 76 5.71 -7.96 -27.10
CA LEU A 76 4.35 -7.39 -27.14
C LEU A 76 3.21 -8.40 -27.01
N SER A 77 3.45 -9.68 -26.73
CA SER A 77 2.35 -10.64 -26.59
C SER A 77 1.54 -10.52 -25.29
N ASN A 78 1.99 -9.74 -24.30
CA ASN A 78 1.34 -9.66 -22.97
C ASN A 78 0.81 -8.28 -22.54
N LEU A 79 0.81 -7.26 -23.39
CA LEU A 79 0.22 -5.94 -23.05
C LEU A 79 -1.28 -5.86 -23.42
N SER A 80 -2.11 -6.83 -23.00
CA SER A 80 -3.54 -6.77 -23.29
C SER A 80 -4.17 -5.52 -22.64
N GLY A 81 -4.69 -4.60 -23.45
CA GLY A 81 -5.35 -3.37 -22.99
C GLY A 81 -4.53 -2.08 -23.17
N TRP A 82 -3.22 -2.18 -23.47
CA TRP A 82 -2.41 -1.02 -23.83
C TRP A 82 -2.63 -0.63 -25.29
N GLN A 83 -2.70 0.67 -25.54
CA GLN A 83 -2.93 1.28 -26.85
C GLN A 83 -1.73 2.14 -27.27
N ASP A 84 -1.57 2.36 -28.57
CA ASP A 84 -0.54 3.25 -29.11
C ASP A 84 -0.71 4.67 -28.55
N ILE A 85 0.36 5.28 -28.05
CA ILE A 85 0.33 6.64 -27.48
C ILE A 85 -0.27 7.69 -28.42
N ALA A 86 -0.15 7.49 -29.74
CA ALA A 86 -0.68 8.42 -30.74
C ALA A 86 -2.21 8.49 -30.72
N THR A 87 -2.89 7.50 -30.13
CA THR A 87 -4.35 7.48 -29.96
C THR A 87 -4.81 7.99 -28.61
N ALA A 88 -3.88 8.36 -27.73
CA ALA A 88 -4.21 8.81 -26.38
C ALA A 88 -4.99 10.13 -26.42
N PRO A 89 -5.99 10.28 -25.54
CA PRO A 89 -6.68 11.56 -25.40
C PRO A 89 -5.71 12.64 -24.91
N GLN A 90 -5.77 13.81 -25.52
CA GLN A 90 -5.01 14.99 -25.08
C GLN A 90 -5.72 15.67 -23.92
N ASN A 91 -4.95 16.26 -23.00
CA ASN A 91 -5.46 16.95 -21.81
C ASN A 91 -6.36 16.06 -20.91
N ILE A 92 -6.12 14.74 -20.91
CA ILE A 92 -6.77 13.76 -20.02
C ILE A 92 -5.68 12.90 -19.38
N LYS A 93 -5.73 12.71 -18.05
CA LYS A 93 -4.80 11.83 -17.33
C LYS A 93 -5.00 10.37 -17.75
N VAL A 94 -3.91 9.69 -18.04
CA VAL A 94 -3.84 8.27 -18.42
C VAL A 94 -2.69 7.59 -17.70
N LEU A 95 -2.68 6.25 -17.68
CA LEU A 95 -1.43 5.52 -17.43
C LEU A 95 -0.65 5.49 -18.74
N ALA A 96 0.58 5.96 -18.70
CA ALA A 96 1.47 6.04 -19.85
C ALA A 96 2.71 5.17 -19.60
N ALA A 97 3.15 4.44 -20.62
CA ALA A 97 4.31 3.55 -20.53
C ALA A 97 5.40 3.93 -21.54
N TYR A 98 6.66 3.87 -21.10
CA TYR A 98 7.85 4.00 -21.93
C TYR A 98 9.00 3.14 -21.39
N GLN A 99 9.98 2.87 -22.24
CA GLN A 99 11.25 2.29 -21.79
C GLN A 99 12.18 3.40 -21.32
N ASN A 100 12.78 3.23 -20.14
CA ASN A 100 13.84 4.11 -19.66
C ASN A 100 15.18 3.82 -20.37
N ASP A 101 16.22 4.55 -19.99
CA ASP A 101 17.57 4.45 -20.59
C ASP A 101 18.23 3.08 -20.41
N HIS A 102 17.70 2.26 -19.49
CA HIS A 102 18.16 0.90 -19.23
C HIS A 102 17.33 -0.16 -19.95
N GLY A 103 16.33 0.23 -20.75
CA GLY A 103 15.42 -0.69 -21.45
C GLY A 103 14.30 -1.24 -20.56
N ASN A 104 14.20 -0.81 -19.30
CA ASN A 104 13.13 -1.24 -18.41
C ASN A 104 11.87 -0.40 -18.66
N TRP A 105 10.71 -1.04 -18.61
CA TRP A 105 9.43 -0.34 -18.69
C TRP A 105 9.19 0.49 -17.42
N ARG A 106 8.84 1.77 -17.59
CA ARG A 106 8.21 2.62 -16.58
C ARG A 106 6.77 2.86 -16.97
N ILE A 107 5.90 2.84 -15.95
CA ILE A 107 4.50 3.22 -16.04
C ILE A 107 4.31 4.41 -15.10
N VAL A 108 3.70 5.48 -15.60
CA VAL A 108 3.44 6.71 -14.85
C VAL A 108 2.03 7.20 -15.13
N THR A 109 1.46 7.98 -14.22
CA THR A 109 0.28 8.80 -14.54
C THR A 109 0.76 10.01 -15.32
N ALA A 110 0.25 10.21 -16.54
CA ALA A 110 0.68 11.31 -17.40
C ALA A 110 -0.47 11.95 -18.16
N CYS A 111 -0.24 13.17 -18.61
CA CYS A 111 -1.16 13.94 -19.44
C CYS A 111 -0.39 14.62 -20.58
N TYR A 112 -0.94 14.57 -21.80
CA TYR A 112 -0.41 15.37 -22.90
C TYR A 112 -0.99 16.77 -22.83
N HIS A 113 -0.16 17.73 -22.45
CA HIS A 113 -0.55 19.13 -22.33
C HIS A 113 -0.23 19.87 -23.62
N THR A 114 -1.25 20.50 -24.21
CA THR A 114 -1.06 21.47 -25.30
C THR A 114 -0.88 22.90 -24.75
N ARG A 115 -1.21 23.12 -23.48
CA ARG A 115 -1.10 24.42 -22.81
C ARG A 115 -0.99 24.22 -21.31
N LEU A 116 0.24 24.23 -20.80
CA LEU A 116 0.56 24.10 -19.38
C LEU A 116 1.30 25.36 -18.92
N ASP A 117 0.84 25.98 -17.83
CA ASP A 117 1.55 27.09 -17.22
C ASP A 117 2.87 26.60 -16.61
N TRP A 118 3.93 27.40 -16.71
CA TRP A 118 5.17 27.08 -16.01
C TRP A 118 4.95 27.07 -14.51
N SER A 119 5.54 26.10 -13.80
CA SER A 119 5.55 26.15 -12.35
C SER A 119 6.44 27.30 -11.88
N ASP A 120 6.02 28.01 -10.83
CA ASP A 120 6.77 29.13 -10.25
C ASP A 120 8.21 28.75 -9.80
N GLU A 121 8.49 27.45 -9.57
CA GLU A 121 9.82 26.94 -9.25
C GLU A 121 10.83 26.97 -10.41
N TYR A 122 10.37 26.99 -11.66
CA TYR A 122 11.25 26.87 -12.83
C TYR A 122 11.84 28.22 -13.31
N GLY A 123 11.53 29.32 -12.62
CA GLY A 123 12.12 30.64 -12.82
C GLY A 123 11.48 31.46 -13.94
N ASP A 124 12.17 32.54 -14.35
CA ASP A 124 11.68 33.43 -15.40
C ASP A 124 11.78 32.74 -16.78
N HIS A 125 10.65 32.27 -17.30
CA HIS A 125 10.52 31.77 -18.67
C HIS A 125 10.15 32.90 -19.63
N GLU A 126 10.81 32.94 -20.79
CA GLU A 126 10.46 33.89 -21.86
C GLU A 126 9.11 33.57 -22.51
N GLU A 127 8.68 32.30 -22.43
CA GLU A 127 7.43 31.79 -23.00
C GLU A 127 6.34 31.68 -21.94
N GLU A 128 5.09 31.98 -22.31
CA GLU A 128 3.94 31.96 -21.40
C GLU A 128 3.57 30.53 -20.93
N PHE A 129 3.84 29.51 -21.74
CA PHE A 129 3.50 28.11 -21.46
C PHE A 129 4.70 27.20 -21.62
N ALA A 130 4.68 26.09 -20.88
CA ALA A 130 5.60 24.99 -21.07
C ALA A 130 5.38 24.32 -22.45
N PRO A 131 6.42 23.68 -23.03
CA PRO A 131 6.32 23.06 -24.35
C PRO A 131 5.22 22.01 -24.44
N GLU A 132 4.60 21.84 -25.61
CA GLU A 132 3.64 20.75 -25.83
C GLU A 132 4.34 19.39 -25.72
N ALA A 133 3.97 18.61 -24.71
CA ALA A 133 4.61 17.34 -24.41
C ALA A 133 3.76 16.47 -23.47
N TRP A 134 4.26 15.26 -23.21
CA TRP A 134 3.78 14.41 -22.13
C TRP A 134 4.44 14.79 -20.81
N TYR A 135 3.61 15.09 -19.82
CA TYR A 135 4.06 15.40 -18.47
C TYR A 135 3.57 14.34 -17.48
N GLU A 136 4.44 13.98 -16.55
CA GLU A 136 4.14 13.13 -15.40
C GLU A 136 3.37 13.96 -14.38
N GLU A 137 2.16 13.52 -14.06
CA GLU A 137 1.31 14.15 -13.06
C GLU A 137 1.26 13.25 -11.83
N ASN A 138 1.85 13.75 -10.75
CA ASN A 138 1.81 13.12 -9.45
C ASN A 138 0.94 13.96 -8.53
N ASP A 139 -0.08 13.35 -7.91
CA ASP A 139 -0.97 14.04 -6.98
C ASP A 139 -0.26 14.45 -5.66
N SER A 140 1.00 14.03 -5.46
CA SER A 140 1.83 14.43 -4.31
C SER A 140 2.74 15.62 -4.56
N SER A 141 2.93 16.03 -5.82
CA SER A 141 3.83 17.13 -6.20
C SER A 141 3.01 18.27 -6.79
N GLU A 142 3.24 19.50 -6.32
CA GLU A 142 2.69 20.69 -6.97
C GLU A 142 3.36 20.95 -8.33
N VAL A 143 4.55 20.37 -8.55
CA VAL A 143 5.34 20.53 -9.75
C VAL A 143 5.07 19.37 -10.71
N ILE A 144 4.67 19.74 -11.94
CA ILE A 144 4.41 18.82 -13.05
C ILE A 144 5.67 18.74 -13.91
N TYR A 145 6.25 17.56 -14.03
CA TYR A 145 7.51 17.35 -14.74
C TYR A 145 7.28 16.75 -16.14
N PRO A 146 8.05 17.14 -17.17
CA PRO A 146 8.06 16.41 -18.43
C PRO A 146 8.45 14.95 -18.18
N THR A 147 7.79 14.02 -18.88
CA THR A 147 8.18 12.61 -18.87
C THR A 147 9.63 12.45 -19.31
N SER A 148 10.40 11.59 -18.64
CA SER A 148 11.84 11.42 -18.93
C SER A 148 12.11 10.93 -20.36
N ARG A 149 11.14 10.24 -20.96
CA ARG A 149 11.10 9.84 -22.36
C ARG A 149 9.67 9.98 -22.86
N THR A 150 9.51 10.13 -24.18
CA THR A 150 8.19 10.11 -24.81
C THR A 150 7.51 8.76 -24.55
N PRO A 151 6.32 8.74 -23.92
CA PRO A 151 5.49 7.56 -23.81
C PRO A 151 5.26 6.91 -25.17
N THR A 152 5.19 5.58 -25.21
CA THR A 152 4.92 4.80 -26.43
C THR A 152 3.58 4.09 -26.37
N HIS A 153 3.06 3.86 -25.16
CA HIS A 153 1.78 3.21 -24.95
C HIS A 153 0.98 3.92 -23.86
N TRP A 154 -0.34 3.76 -23.88
CA TRP A 154 -1.22 4.25 -22.83
C TRP A 154 -2.37 3.29 -22.52
N MET A 155 -2.99 3.48 -21.36
CA MET A 155 -4.29 2.92 -20.99
C MET A 155 -5.08 3.92 -20.14
N PRO A 156 -6.42 3.88 -20.14
CA PRO A 156 -7.20 4.73 -19.24
C PRO A 156 -6.86 4.43 -17.78
N LEU A 157 -6.97 5.43 -16.91
CA LEU A 157 -6.86 5.21 -15.46
C LEU A 157 -7.94 4.22 -15.00
N PRO A 158 -7.61 3.31 -14.06
CA PRO A 158 -8.59 2.38 -13.53
C PRO A 158 -9.73 3.13 -12.84
N THR A 159 -10.94 2.57 -12.95
CA THR A 159 -12.09 3.07 -12.22
C THR A 159 -11.87 2.91 -10.72
N ALA A 160 -12.09 3.97 -9.93
CA ALA A 160 -11.94 3.91 -8.49
C ALA A 160 -12.70 2.71 -7.87
N PRO A 161 -12.11 1.98 -6.91
CA PRO A 161 -12.78 0.89 -6.22
C PRO A 161 -14.04 1.42 -5.54
N GLY A 162 -15.22 0.99 -6.00
CA GLY A 162 -16.52 1.45 -5.50
C GLY A 162 -17.39 2.19 -6.53
N ALA A 163 -16.82 2.66 -7.65
CA ALA A 163 -17.63 3.12 -8.79
C ALA A 163 -18.12 1.96 -9.67
N SER A 164 -17.45 0.80 -9.59
CA SER A 164 -17.94 -0.48 -10.09
C SER A 164 -18.79 -1.15 -9.01
N LYS A 165 -20.11 -1.20 -9.20
CA LYS A 165 -21.04 -1.92 -8.31
C LYS A 165 -20.85 -3.45 -8.32
N ASP A 166 -19.93 -3.96 -9.12
CA ASP A 166 -19.66 -5.38 -9.28
C ASP A 166 -18.14 -5.61 -9.25
N SER A 167 -17.58 -5.74 -8.05
CA SER A 167 -16.36 -6.53 -7.88
C SER A 167 -16.66 -7.60 -6.85
N PRO A 168 -16.45 -8.88 -7.19
CA PRO A 168 -16.69 -9.96 -6.27
C PRO A 168 -15.67 -9.82 -5.14
N VAL A 169 -16.17 -9.64 -3.91
CA VAL A 169 -15.41 -9.99 -2.71
C VAL A 169 -14.97 -11.44 -2.91
N SER A 170 -13.71 -11.64 -3.27
CA SER A 170 -13.15 -12.98 -3.41
C SER A 170 -12.99 -13.52 -1.99
N SER A 171 -14.07 -14.13 -1.50
CA SER A 171 -14.16 -14.81 -0.21
C SER A 171 -13.44 -16.16 -0.22
N SER A 172 -12.32 -16.28 -0.94
CA SER A 172 -11.46 -17.44 -0.79
C SER A 172 -10.88 -17.37 0.62
N GLY A 173 -11.32 -18.27 1.50
CA GLY A 173 -10.90 -18.37 2.91
C GLY A 173 -9.45 -18.77 3.11
N GLY A 174 -8.53 -18.11 2.40
CA GLY A 174 -7.12 -18.09 2.71
C GLY A 174 -6.84 -17.18 3.89
N GLU A 175 -5.70 -17.42 4.52
CA GLU A 175 -5.16 -16.49 5.51
C GLU A 175 -4.80 -15.15 4.84
N PRO A 176 -5.03 -14.01 5.51
CA PRO A 176 -4.61 -12.70 5.00
C PRO A 176 -3.10 -12.61 4.80
N ASP A 177 -2.64 -11.69 3.95
CA ASP A 177 -1.20 -11.42 3.82
C ASP A 177 -0.66 -10.49 4.93
N TYR A 178 -1.49 -9.52 5.34
CA TYR A 178 -1.13 -8.50 6.32
C TYR A 178 -2.30 -8.16 7.22
N CYS A 179 -1.98 -7.66 8.41
CA CYS A 179 -2.95 -7.22 9.40
C CYS A 179 -2.47 -6.00 10.19
N TYR A 180 -3.42 -5.24 10.75
CA TYR A 180 -3.17 -4.05 11.55
C TYR A 180 -4.30 -3.78 12.55
N ASP A 181 -4.01 -3.06 13.62
CA ASP A 181 -5.03 -2.50 14.51
C ASP A 181 -5.62 -1.24 13.85
N PRO A 182 -6.95 -1.19 13.61
CA PRO A 182 -7.60 0.02 13.10
C PRO A 182 -7.39 1.29 13.94
N SER A 183 -7.11 1.14 15.24
CA SER A 183 -6.83 2.25 16.15
C SER A 183 -5.36 2.70 16.11
N GLU A 184 -4.44 1.81 15.74
CA GLU A 184 -3.00 2.04 15.62
C GLU A 184 -2.48 1.57 14.25
N TRP A 185 -3.03 2.15 13.18
CA TRP A 185 -2.77 1.74 11.79
C TRP A 185 -1.29 1.87 11.35
N GLU A 186 -0.48 2.65 12.07
CA GLU A 186 0.96 2.77 11.84
C GLU A 186 1.71 1.44 12.07
N PHE A 187 1.10 0.50 12.81
CA PHE A 187 1.63 -0.85 13.05
C PHE A 187 0.92 -1.88 12.17
N THR A 188 1.35 -1.94 10.91
CA THR A 188 0.98 -3.04 9.99
C THR A 188 2.06 -4.12 10.01
N CYS A 189 1.68 -5.39 10.13
CA CYS A 189 2.61 -6.51 10.05
C CYS A 189 2.12 -7.62 9.11
N ASN A 190 3.05 -8.49 8.72
CA ASN A 190 2.73 -9.70 7.97
C ASN A 190 1.83 -10.63 8.85
N TRP A 191 0.92 -11.38 8.23
CA TRP A 191 0.05 -12.31 8.94
C TRP A 191 0.78 -13.42 9.70
N ASP A 192 1.95 -13.85 9.23
CA ASP A 192 2.79 -14.81 9.95
C ASP A 192 3.38 -14.21 11.24
N ASP A 193 3.47 -12.89 11.30
CA ASP A 193 3.92 -12.10 12.45
C ASP A 193 2.76 -11.42 13.20
N ARG A 194 1.51 -11.84 12.97
CA ARG A 194 0.30 -11.19 13.49
C ARG A 194 0.27 -11.00 15.00
N ASP A 195 0.98 -11.82 15.75
CA ASP A 195 1.10 -11.68 17.21
C ASP A 195 1.86 -10.39 17.61
N GLN A 196 2.48 -9.68 16.65
CA GLN A 196 3.07 -8.38 16.88
C GLN A 196 2.09 -7.20 16.77
N VAL A 197 0.87 -7.39 16.20
CA VAL A 197 -0.12 -6.31 16.00
C VAL A 197 -0.50 -5.63 17.32
N HIS A 198 -0.54 -6.39 18.41
CA HIS A 198 -0.96 -5.91 19.72
C HIS A 198 0.22 -5.58 20.65
N GLY A 199 1.39 -5.25 20.07
CA GLY A 199 2.53 -4.65 20.76
C GLY A 199 2.95 -5.34 22.05
N TRP A 200 3.72 -6.43 21.97
CA TRP A 200 4.43 -7.03 23.12
C TRP A 200 3.61 -7.12 24.43
N GLY A 201 2.35 -7.53 24.34
CA GLY A 201 1.57 -8.06 25.46
C GLY A 201 0.67 -7.08 26.23
N ASP A 202 0.69 -5.77 25.95
CA ASP A 202 -0.10 -4.79 26.71
C ASP A 202 -1.32 -4.22 25.97
N ALA A 203 -1.46 -4.43 24.65
CA ALA A 203 -2.56 -3.81 23.90
C ALA A 203 -3.89 -4.57 23.95
N LEU A 204 -3.92 -5.82 24.43
CA LEU A 204 -5.17 -6.59 24.56
C LEU A 204 -5.79 -6.35 25.94
N GLU A 205 -6.88 -5.60 25.97
CA GLU A 205 -7.64 -5.40 27.20
C GLU A 205 -8.20 -6.74 27.73
N PRO A 206 -7.94 -7.10 29.00
CA PRO A 206 -8.48 -8.30 29.62
C PRO A 206 -9.99 -8.44 29.48
N GLY A 207 -10.44 -9.48 28.78
CA GLY A 207 -11.86 -9.83 28.67
C GLY A 207 -12.62 -9.13 27.55
N GLU A 208 -11.95 -8.33 26.71
CA GLU A 208 -12.53 -7.78 25.49
C GLU A 208 -11.78 -8.26 24.24
N PRO A 209 -12.48 -8.75 23.21
CA PRO A 209 -11.83 -9.08 21.96
C PRO A 209 -11.52 -7.82 21.16
N MET A 210 -10.35 -7.78 20.54
CA MET A 210 -9.91 -6.70 19.67
C MET A 210 -10.16 -7.05 18.21
N ARG A 211 -10.65 -6.07 17.43
CA ARG A 211 -10.80 -6.20 15.98
C ARG A 211 -9.46 -5.90 15.30
N VAL A 212 -9.06 -6.77 14.38
CA VAL A 212 -7.86 -6.62 13.56
C VAL A 212 -8.28 -6.58 12.10
N ALA A 213 -7.95 -5.48 11.43
CA ALA A 213 -8.23 -5.33 10.01
C ALA A 213 -7.16 -6.03 9.17
N THR A 214 -7.54 -6.50 7.99
CA THR A 214 -6.68 -7.26 7.07
C THR A 214 -6.55 -6.54 5.72
N LEU A 215 -5.38 -6.58 5.09
CA LEU A 215 -5.16 -5.97 3.77
C LEU A 215 -5.30 -6.97 2.62
N PHE A 216 -5.62 -6.44 1.44
CA PHE A 216 -5.64 -7.09 0.11
C PHE A 216 -6.67 -8.22 -0.15
N ALA A 217 -7.04 -9.03 0.84
CA ALA A 217 -8.22 -9.90 0.81
C ALA A 217 -8.30 -10.70 2.12
N GLY A 218 -9.39 -10.53 2.86
CA GLY A 218 -9.67 -11.31 4.05
C GLY A 218 -10.82 -10.67 4.84
N PRO A 219 -11.69 -11.45 5.50
CA PRO A 219 -12.57 -10.87 6.50
C PRO A 219 -11.70 -10.33 7.65
N ASP A 220 -12.18 -9.28 8.32
CA ASP A 220 -11.57 -8.84 9.58
C ASP A 220 -11.46 -10.01 10.54
N LYS A 221 -10.38 -9.99 11.31
CA LYS A 221 -10.08 -11.01 12.31
C LYS A 221 -10.31 -10.43 13.69
N TRP A 222 -10.48 -11.32 14.64
CA TRP A 222 -10.66 -10.97 16.04
C TRP A 222 -9.60 -11.68 16.86
N VAL A 223 -9.00 -10.98 17.81
CA VAL A 223 -7.99 -11.54 18.71
C VAL A 223 -8.43 -11.31 20.14
N ALA A 224 -8.20 -12.28 21.01
CA ALA A 224 -8.51 -12.18 22.43
C ALA A 224 -7.53 -12.98 23.28
N ASP A 225 -7.22 -12.47 24.47
CA ASP A 225 -6.48 -13.20 25.50
C ASP A 225 -7.42 -14.07 26.32
N VAL A 226 -7.45 -15.36 25.98
CA VAL A 226 -8.37 -16.33 26.55
C VAL A 226 -7.73 -16.99 27.79
N PRO A 227 -8.37 -16.93 28.98
CA PRO A 227 -7.93 -17.67 30.15
C PRO A 227 -7.83 -19.17 29.90
N ILE A 228 -6.72 -19.78 30.30
CA ILE A 228 -6.51 -21.24 30.18
C ILE A 228 -6.38 -21.95 31.54
N THR A 229 -6.02 -21.22 32.60
CA THR A 229 -5.93 -21.72 33.98
C THR A 229 -6.49 -20.69 34.96
N TRP A 230 -6.94 -21.15 36.13
CA TRP A 230 -7.50 -20.31 37.19
C TRP A 230 -6.88 -20.62 38.54
N ASP A 231 -6.71 -19.57 39.33
CA ASP A 231 -6.33 -19.69 40.73
C ASP A 231 -7.52 -20.11 41.61
N THR A 232 -7.26 -20.28 42.91
CA THR A 232 -8.28 -20.67 43.88
C THR A 232 -9.34 -19.60 44.14
N ASP A 233 -9.08 -18.36 43.76
CA ASP A 233 -9.97 -17.22 43.92
C ASP A 233 -10.84 -16.98 42.66
N GLY A 234 -10.66 -17.81 41.63
CA GLY A 234 -11.38 -17.74 40.36
C GLY A 234 -10.83 -16.68 39.41
N ASN A 235 -9.63 -16.15 39.66
CA ASN A 235 -8.93 -15.26 38.74
C ASN A 235 -8.14 -16.09 37.71
N PRO A 236 -8.03 -15.62 36.47
CA PRO A 236 -7.19 -16.27 35.47
C PRO A 236 -5.71 -16.18 35.86
N ASP A 237 -5.03 -17.34 35.93
CA ASP A 237 -3.59 -17.44 36.28
C ASP A 237 -2.73 -17.37 35.00
N ASP A 238 -3.08 -18.15 33.98
CA ASP A 238 -2.49 -18.10 32.64
C ASP A 238 -3.52 -17.76 31.55
N ARG A 239 -3.03 -17.17 30.46
CA ARG A 239 -3.82 -16.80 29.28
C ARG A 239 -3.10 -17.18 27.99
N GLU A 240 -3.88 -17.38 26.95
CA GLU A 240 -3.39 -17.67 25.60
C GLU A 240 -4.09 -16.73 24.61
N THR A 241 -3.30 -16.05 23.78
CA THR A 241 -3.80 -15.22 22.69
C THR A 241 -4.37 -16.11 21.58
N LYS A 242 -5.64 -15.91 21.23
CA LYS A 242 -6.35 -16.68 20.19
C LYS A 242 -6.95 -15.77 19.14
N TRP A 243 -6.93 -16.27 17.91
CA TRP A 243 -7.46 -15.61 16.72
C TRP A 243 -8.77 -16.27 16.27
N PHE A 244 -9.71 -15.46 15.83
CA PHE A 244 -11.08 -15.85 15.49
C PHE A 244 -11.53 -15.19 14.19
N ASP A 245 -12.48 -15.84 13.51
CA ASP A 245 -13.08 -15.32 12.28
C ASP A 245 -14.26 -14.37 12.56
N SER A 246 -14.71 -14.29 13.81
CA SER A 246 -15.80 -13.40 14.22
C SER A 246 -15.71 -12.96 15.68
N GLU A 247 -16.29 -11.77 15.96
CA GLU A 247 -16.42 -11.25 17.33
C GLU A 247 -17.20 -12.21 18.24
N ALA A 248 -18.24 -12.84 17.70
CA ALA A 248 -19.11 -13.74 18.45
C ALA A 248 -18.33 -14.96 18.97
N GLU A 249 -17.44 -15.53 18.15
CA GLU A 249 -16.57 -16.64 18.55
C GLU A 249 -15.56 -16.21 19.61
N ALA A 250 -14.93 -15.04 19.43
CA ALA A 250 -13.98 -14.50 20.41
C ALA A 250 -14.65 -14.25 21.77
N ARG A 251 -15.85 -13.65 21.78
CA ARG A 251 -16.64 -13.45 23.00
C ARG A 251 -17.10 -14.76 23.62
N ALA A 252 -17.48 -15.75 22.81
CA ALA A 252 -17.87 -17.06 23.29
C ALA A 252 -16.70 -17.77 23.98
N ALA A 253 -15.49 -17.69 23.42
CA ALA A 253 -14.28 -18.24 24.02
C ALA A 253 -14.01 -17.62 25.40
N LEU A 254 -14.06 -16.28 25.51
CA LEU A 254 -13.88 -15.57 26.79
C LEU A 254 -14.95 -15.92 27.84
N SER A 255 -16.18 -16.19 27.40
CA SER A 255 -17.31 -16.49 28.30
C SER A 255 -17.35 -17.95 28.75
N ALA A 256 -16.94 -18.88 27.88
CA ALA A 256 -16.90 -20.32 28.18
C ALA A 256 -15.92 -20.59 29.33
N THR A 257 -14.74 -19.96 29.26
CA THR A 257 -13.67 -20.09 30.25
C THR A 257 -14.08 -19.47 31.59
N ALA A 258 -14.81 -18.35 31.59
CA ALA A 258 -15.35 -17.75 32.83
C ALA A 258 -16.43 -18.62 33.53
N THR A 259 -17.07 -19.53 32.79
CA THR A 259 -18.09 -20.44 33.34
C THR A 259 -17.46 -21.65 34.03
N GLU A 260 -16.32 -22.13 33.56
CA GLU A 260 -15.56 -23.23 34.18
C GLU A 260 -14.88 -22.81 35.50
N ALA A 261 -14.59 -21.51 35.66
CA ALA A 261 -13.96 -20.93 36.85
C ALA A 261 -14.87 -20.86 38.10
N LYS A 262 -16.19 -21.03 37.95
CA LYS A 262 -17.15 -20.99 39.06
C LYS A 262 -17.59 -22.40 39.45
N PRO A 263 -17.05 -22.99 40.54
CA PRO A 263 -17.65 -24.16 41.16
C PRO A 263 -19.02 -23.87 41.80
#